data_AF-A0A521QQZ9-F1
#
_entry.id   AF-A0A521QQZ9-F1
#
_cell.length_a   1.000
_cell.length_b   1.000
_cell.length_c   1.000
_cell.angle_alpha   90.00
_cell.angle_beta   90.00
_cell.angle_gamma   90.00
#
_symmetry.space_group_name_H-M   'P 1'
#
loop_
_entity.id
_entity.type
_entity.pdbx_description
1 polymer ?
#
loop_
_entity_poly.entity_id
_entity_poly.type
_entity_poly.pdbx_seq_one_letter_code
_entity_poly.pdbx_strand_id
1 'polypeptide(L)'
;MQPIEILIVVGVALVVAIAVKVFRARQAARNRGPAHIHEALMKRAELHTGRSPFLRKVVSEFRANGHVSNRQAEAVAKALKRLEAQ
;
A
#
# COMPACT_ATOMS: atom_id res chain seq x y z
N MET A 1 24.39 31.07 -28.49
CA MET A 1 23.07 30.44 -28.30
C MET A 1 22.03 31.54 -28.35
N GLN A 2 21.05 31.38 -29.23
CA GLN A 2 19.97 32.35 -29.41
C GLN A 2 19.09 32.38 -28.14
N PRO A 3 18.50 33.53 -27.76
CA PRO A 3 17.68 33.65 -26.54
C PRO A 3 16.50 32.66 -26.51
N ILE A 4 16.00 32.28 -27.69
CA ILE A 4 14.95 31.28 -27.86
C ILE A 4 15.43 29.87 -27.44
N GLU A 5 16.67 29.49 -27.80
CA GLU A 5 17.24 28.20 -27.41
C GLU A 5 17.39 28.09 -25.89
N ILE A 6 17.79 29.18 -25.23
CA ILE A 6 17.93 29.23 -23.77
C ILE A 6 16.57 29.02 -23.10
N LEU A 7 15.51 29.68 -23.59
CA LEU A 7 14.15 29.52 -23.05
C LEU A 7 13.64 28.09 -23.22
N ILE A 8 13.91 27.46 -24.36
CA ILE A 8 13.52 26.07 -24.61
C ILE A 8 14.23 25.13 -23.63
N VAL A 9 15.55 25.27 -23.47
CA VAL A 9 16.34 24.42 -22.57
C VAL A 9 15.86 24.56 -21.12
N VAL A 10 15.59 25.79 -20.67
CA VAL A 10 15.08 26.04 -19.30
C VAL A 10 13.69 25.44 -19.12
N GLY A 11 12.79 25.60 -20.10
CA GLY A 11 11.45 25.03 -20.05
C GLY A 11 11.47 23.50 -19.99
N VAL A 12 12.28 22.85 -20.82
CA VAL A 12 12.44 21.39 -20.83
C VAL A 12 13.02 20.91 -19.50
N ALA A 13 14.04 21.59 -18.96
CA ALA A 13 14.64 21.24 -17.68
C ALA A 13 13.62 21.30 -16.53
N LEU A 14 12.75 22.32 -16.52
CA LEU A 14 11.69 22.44 -15.51
C LEU A 14 10.68 21.30 -15.61
N VAL A 15 10.22 20.97 -16.82
CA VAL A 15 9.26 19.87 -17.06
C VAL A 15 9.85 18.53 -16.63
N VAL A 16 11.11 18.26 -16.98
CA VAL A 16 11.81 17.04 -16.58
C VAL A 16 11.96 16.97 -15.07
N ALA A 17 12.34 18.07 -14.40
CA ALA A 17 12.45 18.11 -12.94
C ALA A 17 11.12 17.80 -12.24
N ILE A 18 10.01 18.35 -12.74
CA ILE A 18 8.66 18.08 -12.22
C ILE A 18 8.30 16.60 -12.46
N ALA A 19 8.52 16.08 -13.67
CA ALA A 19 8.24 14.70 -14.02
C ALA A 19 9.02 13.72 -13.14
N VAL A 20 10.31 13.96 -12.91
CA VAL A 20 11.16 13.16 -12.02
C VAL A 20 10.67 13.25 -10.58
N LYS A 21 10.30 14.43 -10.08
CA LYS A 21 9.77 14.59 -8.72
C LYS A 21 8.47 13.83 -8.53
N VAL A 22 7.54 13.89 -9.49
CA VAL A 22 6.27 13.14 -9.46
C VAL A 22 6.53 11.65 -9.59
N PHE A 23 7.43 11.23 -10.48
CA PHE A 23 7.80 9.83 -10.64
C PHE A 23 8.42 9.26 -9.36
N ARG A 24 9.37 9.98 -8.75
CA ARG A 24 9.98 9.58 -7.48
C ARG A 24 9.00 9.61 -6.33
N ALA A 25 8.05 10.54 -6.29
CA ALA A 25 6.98 10.55 -5.29
C ALA A 25 6.04 9.34 -5.47
N ARG A 26 5.64 9.02 -6.70
CA ARG A 26 4.84 7.82 -7.04
C ARG A 26 5.60 6.53 -6.76
N GLN A 27 6.89 6.50 -7.05
CA GLN A 27 7.75 5.35 -6.80
C GLN A 27 8.04 5.20 -5.31
N ALA A 28 8.20 6.29 -4.56
CA ALA A 28 8.27 6.28 -3.10
C ALA A 28 6.94 5.84 -2.48
N ALA A 29 5.79 6.20 -3.05
CA ALA A 29 4.49 5.68 -2.64
C ALA A 29 4.31 4.18 -2.98
N ARG A 30 4.95 3.68 -4.04
CA ARG A 30 4.97 2.25 -4.41
C ARG A 30 5.99 1.43 -3.60
N ASN A 31 7.15 2.00 -3.30
CA ASN A 31 8.26 1.37 -2.56
C ASN A 31 8.10 1.50 -1.04
N ARG A 32 7.40 2.53 -0.55
CA ARG A 32 6.73 2.49 0.77
C ARG A 32 5.51 1.59 0.64
N GLY A 33 5.77 0.31 0.38
CA GLY A 33 4.77 -0.75 0.47
C GLY A 33 3.90 -0.45 1.69
N PRO A 34 2.58 -0.30 1.53
CA PRO A 34 1.77 0.29 2.58
C PRO A 34 1.77 -0.66 3.77
N ALA A 35 2.18 -0.14 4.92
CA ALA A 35 1.77 -0.67 6.21
C ALA A 35 0.23 -0.84 6.32
N HIS A 36 -0.51 -0.22 5.38
CA HIS A 36 -1.95 -0.09 5.34
C HIS A 36 -2.69 -0.89 4.24
N ILE A 37 -2.05 -1.66 3.33
CA ILE A 37 -2.80 -2.41 2.26
C ILE A 37 -3.78 -3.37 2.92
N HIS A 38 -3.31 -4.01 3.97
CA HIS A 38 -4.06 -5.03 4.68
C HIS A 38 -4.79 -4.47 5.90
N GLU A 39 -4.68 -3.18 6.22
CA GLU A 39 -5.33 -2.61 7.42
C GLU A 39 -6.86 -2.68 7.32
N ALA A 40 -7.43 -2.36 6.16
CA ALA A 40 -8.87 -2.51 5.95
C ALA A 40 -9.32 -3.99 6.04
N LEU A 41 -8.48 -4.91 5.55
CA LEU A 41 -8.72 -6.35 5.64
C LEU A 41 -8.63 -6.84 7.09
N MET A 42 -7.63 -6.39 7.83
CA MET A 42 -7.39 -6.77 9.22
C MET A 42 -8.44 -6.17 10.16
N LYS A 43 -8.92 -4.96 9.90
CA LYS A 43 -10.05 -4.35 10.62
C LYS A 43 -11.36 -5.12 10.41
N ARG A 44 -11.58 -5.71 9.23
CA ARG A 44 -12.68 -6.66 9.01
C ARG A 44 -12.42 -7.98 9.74
N ALA A 45 -11.20 -8.49 9.71
CA ALA A 45 -10.81 -9.69 10.43
C ALA A 45 -11.04 -9.57 11.94
N GLU A 46 -10.77 -8.38 12.52
CA GLU A 46 -11.02 -8.03 13.93
C GLU A 46 -12.45 -8.35 14.37
N LEU A 47 -13.45 -7.99 13.57
CA LEU A 47 -14.87 -8.24 13.84
C LEU A 47 -15.22 -9.72 13.95
N HIS A 48 -14.43 -10.60 13.33
CA HIS A 48 -14.65 -12.04 13.29
C HIS A 48 -13.63 -12.84 14.12
N THR A 49 -12.78 -12.17 14.90
CA THR A 49 -11.81 -12.83 15.82
C THR A 49 -12.48 -13.66 16.90
N GLY A 50 -13.75 -13.38 17.23
CA GLY A 50 -14.57 -14.21 18.11
C GLY A 50 -14.96 -15.56 17.49
N ARG A 51 -15.07 -15.62 16.15
CA ARG A 51 -15.55 -16.80 15.40
C ARG A 51 -14.43 -17.70 14.88
N SER A 52 -13.19 -17.19 14.78
CA SER A 52 -12.06 -17.96 14.28
C SER A 52 -10.78 -17.73 15.10
N PRO A 53 -10.18 -18.79 15.68
CA PRO A 53 -8.90 -18.68 16.38
C PRO A 53 -7.76 -18.30 15.43
N PHE A 54 -7.86 -18.64 14.14
CA PHE A 54 -6.91 -18.22 13.11
C PHE A 54 -6.90 -16.70 12.94
N LEU A 55 -8.06 -16.08 12.75
CA LEU A 55 -8.16 -14.62 12.61
C LEU A 55 -7.65 -13.89 13.86
N ARG A 56 -7.94 -14.41 15.06
CA ARG A 56 -7.45 -13.86 16.32
C ARG A 56 -5.92 -13.81 16.37
N LYS A 57 -5.25 -14.88 15.95
CA LYS A 57 -3.78 -14.94 15.91
C LYS A 57 -3.21 -13.93 14.92
N VAL A 58 -3.73 -13.90 13.69
CA VAL A 58 -3.20 -13.02 12.62
C VAL A 58 -3.45 -11.54 12.94
N VAL A 59 -4.59 -11.20 13.55
CA VAL A 59 -4.88 -9.83 14.04
C VAL A 59 -3.90 -9.42 15.14
N SER A 60 -3.62 -10.31 16.09
CA SER A 60 -2.63 -10.05 17.15
C SER A 60 -1.22 -9.81 16.56
N GLU A 61 -0.81 -10.66 15.61
CA GLU A 61 0.47 -10.51 14.90
C GLU A 61 0.54 -9.21 14.08
N PHE A 62 -0.56 -8.83 13.42
CA PHE A 62 -0.64 -7.56 12.69
C PHE A 62 -0.57 -6.36 13.63
N ARG A 63 -1.22 -6.42 14.79
CA ARG A 63 -1.16 -5.34 15.80
C ARG A 63 0.23 -5.19 16.41
N ALA A 64 0.94 -6.30 16.61
CA ALA A 64 2.30 -6.30 17.15
C ALA A 64 3.35 -5.86 16.11
N ASN A 65 3.23 -6.32 14.86
CA ASN A 65 4.25 -6.11 13.83
C ASN A 65 3.95 -4.93 12.89
N GLY A 66 2.71 -4.44 12.84
CA GLY A 66 2.27 -3.36 11.95
C GLY A 66 2.17 -3.75 10.47
N HIS A 67 2.40 -5.01 10.12
CA HIS A 67 2.31 -5.52 8.76
C HIS A 67 1.95 -7.01 8.73
N VAL A 68 1.47 -7.50 7.59
CA VAL A 68 1.20 -8.92 7.36
C VAL A 68 1.69 -9.32 5.97
N SER A 69 2.20 -10.55 5.81
CA SER A 69 2.65 -11.04 4.51
C SER A 69 1.49 -11.20 3.53
N ASN A 70 1.72 -11.02 2.22
CA ASN A 70 0.69 -11.23 1.20
C ASN A 70 0.05 -12.62 1.27
N ARG A 71 0.82 -13.68 1.58
CA ARG A 71 0.24 -15.04 1.74
C ARG A 71 -0.71 -15.13 2.93
N GLN A 72 -0.36 -14.45 4.03
CA GLN A 72 -1.22 -14.39 5.22
C GLN A 72 -2.47 -13.55 4.94
N ALA A 73 -2.33 -12.44 4.21
CA ALA A 73 -3.46 -11.62 3.79
C ALA A 73 -4.44 -12.40 2.89
N GLU A 74 -3.95 -13.17 1.92
CA GLU A 74 -4.80 -14.04 1.09
C GLU A 74 -5.53 -15.10 1.92
N ALA A 75 -4.85 -15.69 2.90
CA ALA A 75 -5.46 -16.66 3.81
C ALA A 75 -6.56 -16.00 4.68
N VAL A 76 -6.32 -14.78 5.19
CA VAL A 76 -7.31 -13.99 5.94
C VAL A 76 -8.50 -13.63 5.06
N ALA A 77 -8.27 -13.16 3.83
CA ALA A 77 -9.33 -12.82 2.88
C ALA A 77 -10.20 -14.05 2.55
N LYS A 78 -9.59 -15.22 2.33
CA LYS A 78 -10.31 -16.48 2.10
C LYS A 78 -11.13 -16.92 3.32
N ALA A 79 -10.56 -16.78 4.52
CA ALA A 79 -11.24 -17.12 5.77
C ALA A 79 -12.43 -16.19 6.04
N LEU A 80 -12.26 -14.87 5.83
CA LEU A 80 -13.33 -13.89 5.92
C LEU A 80 -14.46 -14.20 4.93
N LYS A 81 -14.13 -14.48 3.66
CA LYS A 81 -15.13 -14.85 2.66
C LYS A 81 -15.98 -16.06 3.05
N ARG A 82 -15.40 -17.02 3.77
CA ARG A 82 -16.13 -18.20 4.28
C ARG A 82 -17.03 -17.86 5.46
N LEU A 83 -16.59 -16.97 6.35
CA LEU A 83 -17.35 -16.54 7.53
C LEU A 83 -18.46 -15.54 7.20
N GLU A 84 -18.29 -14.76 6.13
CA GLU A 84 -19.30 -13.83 5.61
C GLU A 84 -20.34 -14.54 4.71
N ALA A 85 -20.02 -15.72 4.21
CA ALA A 85 -20.93 -16.55 3.41
C ALA A 85 -21.76 -17.54 4.26
N GLN A 86 -21.55 -17.56 5.58
CA GLN A 86 -22.34 -18.30 6.59
C GLN A 86 -23.26 -17.34 7.32
#